data_AF-A0A5S3U812-F1
#
_entry.id   AF-A0A5S3U812-F1
#
_cell.length_a   1.000
_cell.length_b   1.000
_cell.length_c   1.000
_cell.angle_alpha   90.00
_cell.angle_beta   90.00
_cell.angle_gamma   90.00
#
_symmetry.space_group_name_H-M   'P 1'
#
loop_
_entity.id
_entity.type
_entity.pdbx_description
1 polymer ?
#
loop_
_entity_poly.entity_id
_entity_poly.type
_entity_poly.pdbx_seq_one_letter_code
_entity_poly.pdbx_strand_id
1 'polypeptide(L)'
;MKKTLRYNYRLNPTPEQEVKLIEFGAIARGIWNLLLSENMRRYEYDKTFLFYKDMASLLKEIKPFEEFSWIKAFDSAAAQQVARDLETAMKNAFSKGRLQHFPKHKVS
;
A
#
# COMPACT_ATOMS: atom_id res chain seq x y z
N MET A 1 24.32 -13.52 23.79
CA MET A 1 23.24 -13.00 22.92
C MET A 1 22.60 -11.79 23.59
N LYS A 2 22.51 -10.64 22.90
CA LYS A 2 21.83 -9.43 23.40
C LYS A 2 20.32 -9.69 23.42
N LYS A 3 19.68 -9.68 24.60
CA LYS A 3 18.21 -9.76 24.69
C LYS A 3 17.62 -8.41 24.29
N THR A 4 16.94 -8.36 23.15
CA THR A 4 16.14 -7.20 22.76
C THR A 4 14.83 -7.24 23.55
N LEU A 5 14.61 -6.30 24.47
CA LEU A 5 13.33 -6.13 25.14
C LEU A 5 12.34 -5.51 24.15
N ARG A 6 11.19 -6.15 23.95
CA ARG A 6 10.09 -5.62 23.14
C ARG A 6 8.98 -5.16 24.08
N TYR A 7 8.70 -3.86 24.05
CA TYR A 7 7.58 -3.27 24.79
C TYR A 7 6.39 -3.10 23.84
N ASN A 8 5.19 -3.44 24.33
CA ASN A 8 3.94 -3.17 23.63
C ASN A 8 3.21 -2.06 24.38
N TYR A 9 2.78 -1.04 23.65
CA TYR A 9 2.00 0.08 24.20
C TYR A 9 0.64 0.12 23.52
N ARG A 10 -0.40 0.44 24.31
CA ARG A 10 -1.72 0.76 23.78
C ARG A 10 -1.79 2.25 23.50
N LEU A 11 -2.22 2.63 22.31
CA LEU A 11 -2.58 4.01 22.00
C LEU A 11 -3.97 4.30 22.55
N ASN A 12 -4.16 5.47 23.17
CA ASN A 12 -5.46 5.99 23.59
C ASN A 12 -5.68 7.32 22.86
N PRO A 13 -6.04 7.28 21.57
CA PRO A 13 -6.24 8.48 20.76
C PRO A 13 -7.45 9.30 21.24
N THR A 14 -7.45 10.62 20.99
CA THR A 14 -8.66 11.44 21.10
C THR A 14 -9.62 11.13 19.94
N PRO A 15 -10.91 11.48 20.03
CA PRO A 15 -11.86 11.28 18.93
C PRO A 15 -11.38 11.84 17.58
N GLU A 16 -10.74 13.02 17.58
CA GLU A 16 -10.20 13.65 16.37
C GLU A 16 -9.00 12.87 15.79
N GLN A 17 -8.19 12.25 16.66
CA GLN A 17 -7.08 11.41 16.24
C GLN A 17 -7.58 10.08 15.67
N GLU A 18 -8.63 9.49 16.25
CA GLU A 18 -9.27 8.27 15.73
C GLU A 18 -9.76 8.46 14.30
N VAL A 19 -10.48 9.57 14.04
CA VAL A 19 -10.94 9.92 12.69
C VAL A 19 -9.77 9.97 11.72
N LYS A 20 -8.69 10.68 12.06
CA LYS A 20 -7.49 10.77 11.21
C LYS A 20 -6.82 9.42 10.98
N LEU A 21 -6.76 8.54 11.98
CA LEU A 21 -6.19 7.20 11.84
C LEU A 21 -7.05 6.33 10.92
N ILE A 22 -8.37 6.43 11.02
CA ILE A 22 -9.32 5.72 10.15
C ILE A 22 -9.17 6.22 8.70
N GLU A 23 -9.18 7.53 8.47
CA GLU A 23 -8.98 8.13 7.16
C GLU A 23 -7.64 7.72 6.55
N PHE A 24 -6.56 7.81 7.33
CA PHE A 24 -5.23 7.39 6.90
C PHE A 24 -5.20 5.92 6.46
N GLY A 25 -5.80 5.04 7.27
CA GLY A 25 -5.91 3.62 6.94
C GLY A 25 -6.76 3.37 5.69
N ALA A 26 -7.88 4.10 5.53
CA ALA A 26 -8.76 3.98 4.38
C ALA A 26 -8.05 4.39 3.08
N ILE A 27 -7.35 5.52 3.08
CA ILE A 27 -6.59 5.98 1.91
C ILE A 27 -5.45 5.00 1.57
N ALA A 28 -4.72 4.49 2.58
CA ALA A 28 -3.67 3.49 2.36
C ALA A 28 -4.21 2.19 1.72
N ARG A 29 -5.39 1.72 2.15
CA ARG A 29 -6.08 0.56 1.52
C ARG A 29 -6.53 0.89 0.10
N GLY A 30 -7.04 2.10 -0.14
CA GLY A 30 -7.42 2.58 -1.47
C GLY A 30 -6.24 2.58 -2.45
N ILE A 31 -5.10 3.13 -2.04
CA ILE A 31 -3.86 3.12 -2.84
C ILE A 31 -3.39 1.69 -3.13
N TRP A 32 -3.41 0.81 -2.13
CA TRP A 32 -3.07 -0.61 -2.32
C TRP A 32 -3.96 -1.26 -3.39
N ASN A 33 -5.27 -1.07 -3.28
CA ASN A 33 -6.25 -1.63 -4.20
C ASN A 33 -6.07 -1.10 -5.62
N LEU A 34 -5.84 0.20 -5.77
CA LEU A 34 -5.58 0.85 -7.05
C LEU A 34 -4.35 0.27 -7.75
N LEU A 35 -3.22 0.20 -7.05
CA LEU A 35 -1.96 -0.31 -7.60
C LEU A 35 -2.02 -1.82 -7.90
N LEU A 36 -2.75 -2.58 -7.08
CA LEU A 36 -2.97 -4.00 -7.33
C LEU A 36 -3.84 -4.21 -8.58
N SER A 37 -4.93 -3.47 -8.72
CA SER A 37 -5.79 -3.52 -9.92
C SER A 37 -5.01 -3.18 -11.18
N GLU A 38 -4.15 -2.16 -11.12
CA GLU A 38 -3.32 -1.79 -12.26
C GLU A 38 -2.31 -2.88 -12.63
N ASN A 39 -1.69 -3.53 -11.63
CA ASN A 39 -0.84 -4.70 -11.87
C ASN A 39 -1.60 -5.87 -12.49
N MET A 40 -2.82 -6.16 -12.03
CA MET A 40 -3.67 -7.20 -12.61
C MET A 40 -4.00 -6.88 -14.08
N ARG A 41 -4.42 -5.64 -14.37
CA ARG A 41 -4.70 -5.15 -15.73
C ARG A 41 -3.48 -5.26 -16.65
N ARG A 42 -2.31 -4.85 -16.16
CA ARG A 42 -1.03 -4.93 -16.89
C ARG A 42 -0.68 -6.38 -17.22
N TYR A 43 -0.79 -7.27 -16.25
CA TYR A 43 -0.49 -8.67 -16.43
C TYR A 43 -1.46 -9.36 -17.40
N GLU A 44 -2.75 -8.99 -17.38
CA GLU A 44 -3.72 -9.45 -18.38
C GLU A 44 -3.30 -9.05 -19.79
N TYR A 45 -2.89 -7.79 -19.97
CA TYR A 45 -2.50 -7.20 -21.25
C TYR A 45 -1.20 -7.78 -21.84
N ASP A 46 -0.11 -7.84 -21.08
CA ASP A 46 1.20 -8.25 -21.62
C ASP A 46 2.06 -9.11 -20.69
N LYS A 47 1.46 -9.66 -19.62
CA LYS A 47 2.14 -10.55 -18.66
C LYS A 47 3.28 -9.88 -17.90
N THR A 48 3.31 -8.55 -17.83
CA THR A 48 4.27 -7.80 -17.01
C THR A 48 3.64 -7.22 -15.73
N PHE A 49 4.49 -6.80 -14.79
CA PHE A 49 4.12 -6.16 -13.54
C PHE A 49 4.80 -4.81 -13.39
N LEU A 50 4.16 -3.90 -12.67
CA LEU A 50 4.74 -2.64 -12.21
C LEU A 50 5.43 -2.86 -10.88
N PHE A 51 6.69 -2.43 -10.78
CA PHE A 51 7.45 -2.50 -9.54
C PHE A 51 7.48 -1.13 -8.85
N TYR A 52 8.10 -1.05 -7.66
CA TYR A 52 8.00 0.13 -6.78
C TYR A 52 8.23 1.46 -7.51
N LYS A 53 9.28 1.54 -8.35
CA LYS A 53 9.62 2.77 -9.08
C LYS A 53 8.48 3.21 -10.01
N ASP A 54 7.91 2.26 -10.75
CA ASP A 54 6.85 2.51 -11.71
C ASP A 54 5.54 2.87 -10.99
N MET A 55 5.21 2.13 -9.91
CA MET A 55 4.05 2.43 -9.07
C MET A 55 4.15 3.82 -8.42
N ALA A 56 5.33 4.22 -7.95
CA ALA A 56 5.55 5.56 -7.40
C ALA A 56 5.42 6.66 -8.47
N SER A 57 5.88 6.41 -9.70
CA SER A 57 5.66 7.33 -10.84
C SER A 57 4.18 7.45 -11.17
N LEU A 58 3.48 6.32 -11.28
CA LEU A 58 2.04 6.28 -11.52
C LEU A 58 1.27 7.11 -10.50
N LEU A 59 1.56 6.95 -9.20
CA LEU A 59 0.91 7.76 -8.15
C LEU A 59 1.16 9.26 -8.33
N LYS A 60 2.33 9.67 -8.81
CA LYS A 60 2.64 11.07 -9.10
C LYS A 60 1.87 11.58 -10.33
N GLU A 61 1.74 10.74 -11.35
CA GLU A 61 1.08 11.06 -12.62
C GLU A 61 -0.43 11.17 -12.46
N ILE A 62 -1.05 10.35 -11.60
CA ILE A 62 -2.51 10.36 -11.43
C ILE A 62 -3.00 11.41 -10.41
N LYS A 63 -2.15 11.81 -9.45
CA LYS A 63 -2.49 12.78 -8.39
C LYS A 63 -3.08 14.11 -8.87
N PRO A 64 -2.72 14.66 -10.05
CA PRO A 64 -3.32 15.88 -10.57
C PRO A 64 -4.78 15.75 -11.02
N PHE A 65 -5.26 14.55 -11.35
CA PHE A 65 -6.65 14.37 -11.78
C PHE A 65 -7.62 14.39 -10.59
N GLU A 66 -8.78 14.99 -10.80
CA GLU A 66 -9.74 15.27 -9.74
C GLU A 66 -10.30 14.00 -9.08
N GLU A 67 -10.49 12.93 -9.86
CA GLU A 67 -10.93 11.62 -9.36
C GLU A 67 -9.93 10.96 -8.39
N PHE A 68 -8.67 11.42 -8.36
CA PHE A 68 -7.61 10.96 -7.46
C PHE A 68 -7.22 12.01 -6.41
N SER A 69 -8.02 13.06 -6.22
CA SER A 69 -7.79 14.10 -5.23
C SER A 69 -7.64 13.56 -3.79
N TRP A 70 -8.29 12.44 -3.48
CA TRP A 70 -8.17 11.73 -2.19
C TRP A 70 -6.74 11.22 -1.90
N ILE A 71 -5.92 10.97 -2.93
CA ILE A 71 -4.49 10.60 -2.78
C ILE A 71 -3.64 11.85 -2.49
N LYS A 72 -4.06 13.03 -2.95
CA LYS A 72 -3.32 14.29 -2.76
C LYS A 72 -3.27 14.71 -1.29
N ALA A 73 -4.34 14.44 -0.54
CA ALA A 73 -4.42 14.72 0.89
C ALA A 73 -3.57 13.75 1.75
N PHE A 74 -3.06 12.66 1.15
CA PHE A 74 -2.31 11.63 1.84
C PHE A 74 -0.81 11.90 1.85
N ASP A 75 -0.15 11.49 2.93
CA ASP A 75 1.29 11.66 3.06
C ASP A 75 2.07 10.94 1.94
N SER A 76 3.02 11.65 1.35
CA SER A 76 3.76 11.17 0.18
C SER A 76 4.71 10.01 0.52
N ALA A 77 5.26 9.96 1.73
CA ALA A 77 6.13 8.88 2.17
C ALA A 77 5.30 7.63 2.49
N ALA A 78 4.13 7.80 3.12
CA ALA A 78 3.17 6.73 3.36
C ALA A 78 2.67 6.11 2.05
N ALA A 79 2.35 6.93 1.03
CA ALA A 79 1.95 6.43 -0.28
C ALA A 79 3.04 5.56 -0.93
N GLN A 80 4.30 6.02 -0.86
CA GLN A 80 5.44 5.25 -1.35
C GLN A 80 5.66 3.97 -0.56
N GLN A 81 5.42 3.97 0.75
CA GLN A 81 5.50 2.77 1.57
C GLN A 81 4.46 1.73 1.15
N VAL A 82 3.23 2.14 0.86
CA VAL A 82 2.19 1.23 0.33
C VAL A 82 2.65 0.56 -0.97
N ALA A 83 3.29 1.30 -1.87
CA ALA A 83 3.86 0.74 -3.11
C ALA A 83 4.99 -0.27 -2.85
N ARG A 84 5.87 0.00 -1.87
CA ARG A 84 6.93 -0.95 -1.46
C ARG A 84 6.35 -2.22 -0.83
N ASP A 85 5.34 -2.07 0.01
CA ASP A 85 4.66 -3.18 0.67
C ASP A 85 3.98 -4.08 -0.37
N LEU A 86 3.36 -3.49 -1.40
CA LEU A 86 2.73 -4.24 -2.48
C LEU A 86 3.78 -5.00 -3.31
N GLU A 87 4.87 -4.34 -3.71
CA GLU A 87 5.99 -5.01 -4.39
C GLU A 87 6.51 -6.20 -3.57
N THR A 88 6.70 -6.00 -2.26
CA THR A 88 7.17 -7.04 -1.35
C THR A 88 6.20 -8.21 -1.31
N ALA A 89 4.90 -7.94 -1.23
CA ALA A 89 3.87 -8.99 -1.23
C ALA A 89 3.87 -9.78 -2.55
N MET A 90 3.96 -9.09 -3.70
CA MET A 90 4.03 -9.73 -5.01
C MET A 90 5.28 -10.60 -5.14
N LYS A 91 6.46 -10.10 -4.79
CA LYS A 91 7.72 -10.87 -4.82
C LYS A 91 7.65 -12.09 -3.90
N ASN A 92 7.10 -11.92 -2.70
CA ASN A 92 6.95 -13.01 -1.74
C ASN A 92 6.01 -14.09 -2.24
N ALA A 93 4.95 -13.74 -2.98
CA ALA A 93 3.99 -14.68 -3.55
C ALA A 93 4.61 -15.66 -4.56
N PHE A 94 5.71 -15.26 -5.22
CA PHE A 94 6.42 -16.09 -6.19
C PHE A 94 7.71 -16.71 -5.63
N SER A 95 8.08 -16.40 -4.39
CA SER A 95 9.30 -16.89 -3.77
C SER A 95 9.10 -18.33 -3.28
N LYS A 96 9.94 -19.27 -3.76
CA LYS A 96 9.89 -20.67 -3.31
C LYS A 96 10.09 -20.78 -1.79
N GLY A 97 9.28 -21.62 -1.15
CA GLY A 97 9.35 -21.86 0.30
C GLY A 97 8.62 -20.83 1.17
N ARG A 98 7.98 -19.83 0.56
CA ARG A 98 7.11 -18.88 1.27
C ARG A 98 5.65 -19.33 1.19
N LEU A 99 4.92 -19.11 2.29
CA LEU A 99 3.48 -19.43 2.41
C LEU A 99 2.57 -18.31 1.89
N GLN A 100 3.14 -17.15 1.54
CA GLN A 100 2.38 -16.01 1.06
C GLN A 100 1.81 -16.30 -0.33
N HIS A 101 0.53 -15.99 -0.51
CA HIS A 101 -0.14 -16.06 -1.81
C HIS A 101 -0.10 -14.69 -2.49
N PHE A 102 -0.51 -14.64 -3.76
CA PHE A 102 -0.65 -13.37 -4.48
C PHE A 102 -1.55 -12.40 -3.71
N PRO A 103 -1.18 -11.11 -3.61
CA PRO A 103 -1.95 -10.12 -2.84
C PRO A 103 -3.39 -10.01 -3.35
N LYS A 104 -4.30 -9.73 -2.42
CA LYS A 104 -5.71 -9.47 -2.69
C LYS A 104 -6.06 -8.03 -2.37
N HIS A 105 -7.17 -7.55 -2.92
CA HIS A 105 -7.75 -6.29 -2.50
C HIS A 105 -8.07 -6.32 -1.00
N LYS A 106 -7.81 -5.21 -0.32
CA LYS A 106 -8.15 -4.99 1.08
C LYS A 106 -9.59 -4.50 1.17
N VAL A 107 -10.39 -5.15 2.00
CA VAL A 107 -11.75 -4.71 2.34
C VAL A 107 -11.66 -3.63 3.42
N SER A 108 -12.52 -2.62 3.31
CA SER A 108 -12.69 -1.54 4.29
C SER A 108 -13.34 -2.06 5.57
#